data_AF-A0A535PET4-F1
#
_entry.id   AF-A0A535PET4-F1
#
_cell.length_a   1.000
_cell.length_b   1.000
_cell.length_c   1.000
_cell.angle_alpha   90.00
_cell.angle_beta   90.00
_cell.angle_gamma   90.00
#
_symmetry.space_group_name_H-M   'P 1'
#
loop_
_entity.id
_entity.type
_entity.pdbx_description
1 polymer ?
#
loop_
_entity_poly.entity_id
_entity_poly.type
_entity_poly.pdbx_seq_one_letter_code
_entity_poly.pdbx_strand_id
1 'polypeptide(L)'
;MTPRQPTRRSLVLTWTTPDPDGLARRLVARGFTLEGHRLLLPSAWIGLLDATGPERLLEPRLEAEEGGGTPPPVHPNGVVDLMAIGWATVDLERALVQAASTEPSEVVPDDELLGGRAVRVGGAVPATFVLEPFTEGRLAATLARVGEGPAVLYLGGDVRRWDAAPRPGPLGPAVLVPGGSAHGPHLVLVAHVGPPGTIRP
;
A
#
# COMPACT_ATOMS: atom_id res chain seq x y z
N MET A 1 6.84 -18.39 -33.41
CA MET A 1 7.61 -17.86 -32.27
C MET A 1 6.67 -17.10 -31.38
N THR A 2 6.21 -17.70 -30.30
CA THR A 2 5.41 -17.00 -29.27
C THR A 2 6.36 -16.08 -28.51
N PRO A 3 6.09 -14.77 -28.40
CA PRO A 3 6.94 -13.90 -27.60
C PRO A 3 6.92 -14.41 -26.15
N ARG A 4 8.09 -14.63 -25.54
CA ARG A 4 8.22 -14.85 -24.10
C ARG A 4 7.63 -13.63 -23.41
N GLN A 5 6.48 -13.79 -22.76
CA GLN A 5 5.96 -12.74 -21.88
C GLN A 5 7.01 -12.46 -20.80
N PRO A 6 7.34 -11.19 -20.52
CA PRO A 6 8.24 -10.86 -19.44
C PRO A 6 7.65 -11.39 -18.14
N THR A 7 8.43 -12.18 -17.40
CA THR A 7 8.10 -12.65 -16.06
C THR A 7 7.92 -11.41 -15.19
N ARG A 8 6.67 -10.99 -14.95
CA ARG A 8 6.37 -9.92 -13.99
C ARG A 8 6.72 -10.45 -12.60
N ARG A 9 7.66 -9.79 -11.92
CA ARG A 9 7.95 -10.06 -10.51
C ARG A 9 6.69 -9.74 -9.73
N SER A 10 6.19 -10.71 -8.96
CA SER A 10 5.03 -10.51 -8.10
C SER A 10 5.54 -10.22 -6.70
N LEU A 11 5.11 -9.11 -6.11
CA LEU A 11 5.47 -8.78 -4.73
C LEU A 11 4.56 -9.58 -3.80
N VAL A 12 5.14 -10.35 -2.87
CA VAL A 12 4.38 -11.03 -1.81
C VAL A 12 4.44 -10.14 -0.58
N LEU A 13 3.28 -9.60 -0.22
CA LEU A 13 3.11 -8.76 0.96
C LEU A 13 2.35 -9.51 2.04
N THR A 14 2.86 -9.54 3.26
CA THR A 14 2.11 -10.07 4.40
C THR A 14 1.55 -8.91 5.22
N TRP A 15 0.23 -8.89 5.43
CA TRP A 15 -0.46 -7.89 6.25
C TRP A 15 -1.15 -8.58 7.42
N THR A 16 -0.66 -8.36 8.65
CA THR A 16 -1.37 -8.85 9.85
C THR A 16 -2.44 -7.86 10.32
N THR A 17 -3.64 -8.35 10.68
CA THR A 17 -4.76 -7.52 11.17
C THR A 17 -5.56 -8.29 12.23
N PRO A 18 -6.15 -7.61 13.25
CA PRO A 18 -6.99 -8.27 14.26
C PRO A 18 -8.35 -8.76 13.72
N ASP A 19 -8.75 -8.32 12.52
CA ASP A 19 -10.01 -8.69 11.87
C ASP A 19 -9.77 -8.90 10.36
N PRO A 20 -9.10 -10.01 9.95
CA PRO A 20 -8.81 -10.28 8.55
C PRO A 20 -10.07 -10.48 7.71
N ASP A 21 -11.09 -11.15 8.28
CA ASP A 21 -12.35 -11.43 7.58
C ASP A 21 -13.19 -10.16 7.36
N GLY A 22 -13.27 -9.27 8.34
CA GLY A 22 -13.94 -7.99 8.16
C GLY A 22 -13.20 -7.08 7.19
N LEU A 23 -11.86 -7.05 7.21
CA LEU A 23 -11.07 -6.31 6.22
C LEU A 23 -11.31 -6.86 4.80
N ALA A 24 -11.23 -8.18 4.63
CA ALA A 24 -11.53 -8.87 3.38
C ALA A 24 -12.92 -8.49 2.84
N ARG A 25 -13.97 -8.59 3.66
CA ARG A 25 -15.34 -8.21 3.27
C ARG A 25 -15.45 -6.75 2.83
N ARG A 26 -14.78 -5.82 3.54
CA ARG A 26 -14.78 -4.39 3.19
C ARG A 26 -14.10 -4.12 1.85
N LEU A 27 -13.00 -4.84 1.56
CA LEU A 27 -12.29 -4.77 0.29
C LEU A 27 -13.14 -5.35 -0.84
N VAL A 28 -13.70 -6.56 -0.70
CA VAL A 28 -14.58 -7.17 -1.72
C VAL A 28 -15.77 -6.26 -2.05
N ALA A 29 -16.43 -5.70 -1.03
CA ALA A 29 -17.57 -4.79 -1.22
C ALA A 29 -17.24 -3.55 -2.06
N ARG A 30 -15.95 -3.23 -2.24
CA ARG A 30 -15.46 -2.04 -2.97
C ARG A 30 -14.74 -2.39 -4.26
N GLY A 31 -14.82 -3.65 -4.68
CA GLY A 31 -14.37 -4.13 -5.98
C GLY A 31 -12.97 -4.72 -6.01
N PHE A 32 -12.40 -5.03 -4.84
CA PHE A 32 -11.18 -5.81 -4.73
C PHE A 32 -11.47 -7.32 -4.85
N THR A 33 -10.55 -8.07 -5.45
CA THR A 33 -10.64 -9.52 -5.53
C THR A 33 -9.80 -10.16 -4.45
N LEU A 34 -10.38 -11.14 -3.77
CA LEU A 34 -9.66 -11.97 -2.83
C LEU A 34 -9.78 -13.45 -3.21
N GLU A 35 -8.70 -14.20 -3.03
CA GLU A 35 -8.68 -15.67 -3.03
C GLU A 35 -8.31 -16.15 -1.63
N GLY A 36 -9.30 -16.63 -0.88
CA GLY A 36 -9.16 -16.81 0.57
C GLY A 36 -8.84 -15.48 1.24
N HIS A 37 -7.76 -15.43 2.02
CA HIS A 37 -7.25 -14.19 2.64
C HIS A 37 -6.19 -13.48 1.81
N ARG A 38 -6.06 -13.77 0.51
CA ARG A 38 -5.08 -13.09 -0.35
C ARG A 38 -5.75 -12.06 -1.24
N LEU A 39 -5.36 -10.80 -1.11
CA LEU A 39 -5.72 -9.76 -2.06
C LEU A 39 -4.93 -9.93 -3.36
N LEU A 40 -5.67 -9.99 -4.46
CA LEU A 40 -5.13 -10.18 -5.79
C LEU A 40 -5.01 -8.81 -6.50
N LEU A 41 -3.78 -8.37 -6.74
CA LEU A 41 -3.46 -7.17 -7.51
C LEU A 41 -2.67 -7.54 -8.77
N PRO A 42 -2.74 -6.74 -9.86
CA PRO A 42 -1.99 -7.00 -11.08
C PRO A 42 -0.46 -7.04 -10.92
N SER A 43 0.10 -6.37 -9.91
CA SER A 43 1.55 -6.35 -9.61
C SER A 43 1.95 -7.04 -8.30
N ALA A 44 1.00 -7.44 -7.46
CA ALA A 44 1.29 -7.95 -6.12
C ALA A 44 0.20 -8.90 -5.58
N TRP A 45 0.60 -9.79 -4.67
CA TRP A 45 -0.30 -10.55 -3.84
C TRP A 45 -0.13 -10.09 -2.40
N ILE A 46 -1.23 -9.80 -1.71
CA ILE A 46 -1.17 -9.40 -0.30
C ILE A 46 -1.88 -10.45 0.54
N GLY A 47 -1.14 -11.25 1.29
CA GLY A 47 -1.69 -12.17 2.29
C GLY A 47 -2.17 -11.41 3.51
N LEU A 48 -3.47 -11.44 3.80
CA LEU A 48 -4.06 -10.96 5.04
C LEU A 48 -3.94 -12.09 6.07
N LEU A 49 -3.17 -11.88 7.13
CA LEU A 49 -3.00 -12.86 8.20
C LEU A 49 -3.69 -12.39 9.47
N ASP A 50 -4.23 -13.36 10.21
CA ASP A 50 -4.80 -13.11 11.54
C ASP A 50 -3.68 -12.84 12.55
N ALA A 51 -3.71 -11.67 13.19
CA ALA A 51 -2.77 -11.30 14.24
C ALA A 51 -3.02 -12.02 15.59
N THR A 52 -4.05 -12.87 15.70
CA THR A 52 -4.45 -13.57 16.95
C THR A 52 -3.92 -15.00 17.09
N GLY A 53 -3.18 -15.51 16.09
CA GLY A 53 -2.59 -16.86 16.10
C GLY A 53 -1.42 -17.06 17.08
N PRO A 54 -1.00 -18.33 17.33
CA PRO A 54 0.08 -18.67 18.25
C PRO A 54 1.48 -18.20 17.78
N GLU A 55 1.63 -17.89 16.49
CA GLU A 55 2.81 -17.22 15.94
C GLU A 55 2.72 -15.72 16.22
N ARG A 56 3.00 -15.38 17.47
CA ARG A 56 2.90 -14.03 18.02
C ARG A 56 3.89 -13.06 17.37
N LEU A 57 3.34 -12.15 16.58
CA LEU A 57 3.62 -10.73 16.71
C LEU A 57 2.26 -10.05 16.89
N LEU A 58 1.99 -9.56 18.11
CA LEU A 58 0.73 -8.93 18.55
C LEU A 58 0.41 -7.61 17.82
N GLU A 59 1.07 -7.36 16.69
CA GLU A 59 1.15 -6.09 16.04
C GLU A 59 1.01 -6.29 14.53
N PRO A 60 0.11 -5.53 13.89
CA PRO A 60 0.03 -5.48 12.46
C PRO A 60 1.40 -5.15 11.81
N ARG A 61 1.84 -5.95 10.83
CA ARG A 61 3.13 -5.84 10.13
C ARG A 61 2.95 -5.98 8.64
N LEU A 62 3.84 -5.34 7.90
CA LEU A 62 3.95 -5.43 6.45
C LEU A 62 5.34 -5.95 6.09
N GLU A 63 5.41 -7.12 5.47
CA GLU A 63 6.66 -7.74 4.99
C GLU A 63 6.61 -7.89 3.47
N ALA A 64 7.73 -7.67 2.78
CA ALA A 64 7.82 -7.68 1.34
C ALA A 64 8.87 -8.67 0.85
N GLU A 65 8.43 -9.68 0.09
CA GLU A 65 9.31 -10.67 -0.54
C GLU A 65 9.10 -10.69 -2.07
N GLU A 66 10.18 -10.91 -2.83
CA GLU A 66 10.08 -11.18 -4.27
C GLU A 66 9.51 -12.60 -4.47
N GLY A 67 8.29 -12.69 -5.01
CA GLY A 67 7.64 -13.95 -5.37
C GLY A 67 7.70 -14.26 -6.86
N GLY A 68 7.85 -15.55 -7.18
CA GLY A 68 7.57 -16.08 -8.52
C GLY A 68 6.09 -16.42 -8.66
N GLY A 69 5.41 -15.87 -9.67
CA GLY A 69 4.00 -16.17 -9.93
C GLY A 69 3.47 -15.49 -11.19
N THR A 70 2.43 -16.07 -11.79
CA THR A 70 1.66 -15.39 -12.85
C THR A 70 0.71 -14.41 -12.17
N PRO A 71 0.79 -13.10 -12.47
CA PRO A 71 -0.14 -12.14 -11.89
C PRO A 71 -1.59 -12.48 -12.28
N PRO A 72 -2.55 -12.26 -11.38
CA PRO A 72 -3.96 -12.52 -11.65
C PRO A 72 -4.42 -11.68 -12.85
N PRO A 73 -5.41 -12.16 -13.63
CA PRO A 73 -5.97 -11.39 -14.74
C PRO A 73 -6.51 -10.04 -14.25
N VAL A 74 -6.31 -9.00 -15.07
CA VAL A 74 -6.75 -7.63 -14.81
C VAL A 74 -8.24 -7.60 -14.48
N HIS A 75 -8.61 -6.94 -13.38
CA HIS A 75 -9.97 -6.96 -12.87
C HIS A 75 -10.94 -6.14 -13.75
N PRO A 76 -12.18 -6.63 -14.02
CA PRO A 76 -13.16 -5.96 -14.87
C PRO A 76 -13.69 -4.61 -14.35
N ASN A 77 -13.49 -4.29 -13.06
CA ASN A 77 -14.11 -3.12 -12.42
C ASN A 77 -13.21 -1.88 -12.27
N GLY A 78 -12.07 -1.85 -12.98
CA GLY A 78 -11.03 -0.82 -12.89
C GLY A 78 -9.72 -1.38 -12.35
N VAL A 79 -8.59 -0.88 -12.85
CA VAL A 79 -7.24 -1.34 -12.48
C VAL A 79 -6.92 -0.84 -11.07
N VAL A 80 -7.22 -1.64 -10.05
CA VAL A 80 -6.67 -1.45 -8.72
C VAL A 80 -5.35 -2.18 -8.64
N ASP A 81 -4.26 -1.44 -8.42
CA ASP A 81 -2.91 -2.01 -8.36
C ASP A 81 -2.08 -1.34 -7.26
N LEU A 82 -1.00 -2.01 -6.84
CA LEU A 82 -0.07 -1.48 -5.83
C LEU A 82 0.76 -0.35 -6.45
N MET A 83 0.56 0.87 -5.94
CA MET A 83 1.24 2.07 -6.43
C MET A 83 2.50 2.37 -5.65
N ALA A 84 2.48 2.17 -4.33
CA ALA A 84 3.64 2.38 -3.47
C ALA A 84 3.57 1.62 -2.15
N ILE A 85 4.73 1.47 -1.52
CA ILE A 85 4.93 1.00 -0.15
C ILE A 85 5.58 2.14 0.64
N GLY A 86 5.03 2.46 1.81
CA GLY A 86 5.57 3.46 2.72
C GLY A 86 6.35 2.82 3.88
N TRP A 87 7.59 3.27 4.08
CA TRP A 87 8.47 2.91 5.19
C TRP A 87 8.51 4.03 6.22
N ALA A 88 8.03 3.78 7.43
CA ALA A 88 8.06 4.73 8.54
C ALA A 88 9.44 4.77 9.20
N THR A 89 9.94 5.97 9.47
CA THR A 89 11.21 6.24 10.19
C THR A 89 11.03 7.42 11.16
N VAL A 90 11.82 7.49 12.23
CA VAL A 90 11.94 8.70 13.06
C VAL A 90 13.01 9.67 12.56
N ASP A 91 13.74 9.29 11.51
CA ASP A 91 14.88 10.02 10.98
C ASP A 91 14.94 9.80 9.47
N LEU A 92 14.46 10.81 8.73
CA LEU A 92 14.40 10.77 7.27
C LEU A 92 15.79 10.70 6.64
N GLU A 93 16.74 11.49 7.15
CA GLU A 93 18.09 11.58 6.58
C GLU A 93 18.82 10.24 6.70
N ARG A 94 18.82 9.64 7.89
CA ARG A 94 19.43 8.32 8.11
C ARG A 94 18.77 7.26 7.23
N ALA A 95 17.45 7.24 7.18
CA ALA A 95 16.73 6.25 6.39
C ALA A 95 17.01 6.39 4.89
N LEU A 96 17.14 7.61 4.36
CA LEU A 96 17.51 7.84 2.97
C LEU A 96 18.95 7.39 2.66
N VAL A 97 19.89 7.64 3.59
CA VAL A 97 21.28 7.15 3.46
C VAL A 97 21.33 5.62 3.47
N GLN A 98 20.52 4.97 4.30
CA GLN A 98 20.44 3.50 4.36
C GLN A 98 19.70 2.91 3.14
N ALA A 99 18.69 3.62 2.66
CA ALA A 99 17.93 3.27 1.46
C ALA A 99 18.68 3.58 0.16
N ALA A 100 19.92 4.09 0.24
CA ALA A 100 20.74 4.49 -0.90
C ALA A 100 20.94 3.35 -1.92
N SER A 101 19.93 3.21 -2.76
CA SER A 101 20.03 2.65 -4.10
C SER A 101 20.78 3.65 -4.98
N THR A 102 21.30 3.19 -6.11
CA THR A 102 21.90 4.08 -7.14
C THR A 102 20.90 5.07 -7.75
N GLU A 103 19.63 5.01 -7.37
CA GLU A 103 18.54 5.81 -7.90
C GLU A 103 18.32 7.11 -7.08
N PRO A 104 17.93 8.21 -7.73
CA PRO A 104 17.67 9.48 -7.06
C PRO A 104 16.46 9.40 -6.11
N SER A 105 16.49 10.23 -5.07
CA SER A 105 15.33 10.50 -4.22
C SER A 105 14.66 11.83 -4.58
N GLU A 106 13.35 11.92 -4.36
CA GLU A 106 12.54 13.08 -4.69
C GLU A 106 11.63 13.42 -3.50
N VAL A 107 11.67 14.68 -3.05
CA VAL A 107 10.69 15.20 -2.09
C VAL A 107 9.34 15.32 -2.81
N VAL A 108 8.33 14.63 -2.27
CA VAL A 108 6.96 14.61 -2.80
C VAL A 108 6.03 15.31 -1.80
N PRO A 109 4.77 15.61 -2.15
CA PRO A 109 3.83 16.17 -1.18
C PRO A 109 3.71 15.32 0.08
N ASP A 110 3.51 15.99 1.22
CA ASP A 110 3.30 15.36 2.52
C ASP A 110 2.08 14.42 2.50
N ASP A 111 2.10 13.42 3.38
CA ASP A 111 0.96 12.53 3.58
C ASP A 111 0.05 13.07 4.69
N GLU A 112 -0.96 13.85 4.31
CA GLU A 112 -1.92 14.43 5.26
C GLU A 112 -2.83 13.38 5.92
N LEU A 113 -3.02 12.22 5.28
CA LEU A 113 -3.82 11.14 5.87
C LEU A 113 -3.10 10.54 7.07
N LEU A 114 -1.77 10.44 6.98
CA LEU A 114 -0.93 9.81 7.98
C LEU A 114 -0.26 10.79 8.94
N GLY A 115 -0.12 12.06 8.55
CA GLY A 115 0.54 13.10 9.32
C GLY A 115 2.05 12.98 9.27
N GLY A 116 2.64 13.01 8.07
CA GLY A 116 4.09 12.95 7.91
C GLY A 116 4.60 13.44 6.56
N ARG A 117 5.91 13.69 6.53
CA ARG A 117 6.68 14.01 5.32
C ARG A 117 6.89 12.75 4.50
N ALA A 118 6.96 12.91 3.18
CA ALA A 118 7.22 11.80 2.28
C ALA A 118 8.36 12.13 1.30
N VAL A 119 9.29 11.17 1.17
CA VAL A 119 10.32 11.19 0.14
C VAL A 119 10.22 9.93 -0.68
N ARG A 120 10.13 10.08 -2.00
CA ARG A 120 10.19 8.96 -2.94
C ARG A 120 11.63 8.53 -3.14
N VAL A 121 11.86 7.22 -3.14
CA VAL A 121 13.14 6.61 -3.48
C VAL A 121 12.98 5.82 -4.77
N GLY A 122 13.74 6.21 -5.80
CA GLY A 122 13.72 5.59 -7.12
C GLY A 122 12.47 5.86 -7.96
N GLY A 123 12.46 5.30 -9.18
CA GLY A 123 11.42 5.53 -10.19
C GLY A 123 10.56 4.30 -10.55
N ALA A 124 10.77 3.16 -9.88
CA ALA A 124 10.03 1.93 -10.18
C ALA A 124 8.59 1.97 -9.64
N VAL A 125 7.72 1.14 -10.21
CA VAL A 125 6.38 0.85 -9.67
C VAL A 125 6.38 -0.62 -9.19
N PRO A 126 5.96 -0.89 -7.93
CA PRO A 126 5.50 0.09 -6.95
C PRO A 126 6.63 0.99 -6.44
N ALA A 127 6.32 2.25 -6.17
CA ALA A 127 7.29 3.19 -5.62
C ALA A 127 7.55 2.91 -4.14
N THR A 128 8.73 3.29 -3.66
CA THR A 128 9.04 3.26 -2.22
C THR A 128 9.00 4.68 -1.68
N PHE A 129 8.25 4.90 -0.61
CA PHE A 129 8.29 6.15 0.15
C PHE A 129 8.99 5.93 1.49
N VAL A 130 9.89 6.83 1.85
CA VAL A 130 10.37 6.99 3.22
C VAL A 130 9.53 8.07 3.87
N LEU A 131 8.93 7.75 5.01
CA LEU A 131 7.94 8.55 5.69
C LEU A 131 8.43 8.91 7.10
N GLU A 132 8.51 10.21 7.38
CA GLU A 132 8.86 10.73 8.70
C GLU A 132 7.64 11.43 9.30
N PRO A 133 7.22 11.11 10.53
CA PRO A 133 6.03 11.70 11.12
C PRO A 133 6.26 13.18 11.43
N PHE A 134 5.19 13.96 11.39
CA PHE A 134 5.14 15.21 12.15
C PHE A 134 5.01 14.90 13.66
N THR A 135 4.69 15.91 14.46
CA THR A 135 4.51 15.75 15.91
C THR A 135 3.32 14.86 16.27
N GLU A 136 2.24 14.91 15.49
CA GLU A 136 1.01 14.15 15.72
C GLU A 136 0.53 13.49 14.43
N GLY A 137 -0.16 12.36 14.56
CA GLY A 137 -0.74 11.67 13.42
C GLY A 137 -0.73 10.15 13.56
N ARG A 138 -1.21 9.48 12.51
CA ARG A 138 -1.24 8.02 12.45
C ARG A 138 0.15 7.43 12.31
N LEU A 139 1.03 8.12 11.58
CA LEU A 139 2.42 7.69 11.41
C LEU A 139 3.20 7.73 12.72
N ALA A 140 3.02 8.80 13.50
CA ALA A 140 3.57 8.91 14.86
C ALA A 140 3.03 7.79 15.77
N ALA A 141 1.73 7.53 15.72
CA ALA A 141 1.09 6.45 16.49
C ALA A 141 1.53 5.04 16.05
N THR A 142 1.87 4.86 14.77
CA THR A 142 2.49 3.64 14.26
C THR A 142 3.89 3.48 14.82
N LEU A 143 4.76 4.47 14.64
CA LEU A 143 6.16 4.42 15.12
C LEU A 143 6.25 4.17 16.62
N ALA A 144 5.40 4.83 17.42
CA ALA A 144 5.35 4.63 18.86
C ALA A 144 4.96 3.20 19.28
N ARG A 145 4.22 2.48 18.42
CA ARG A 145 3.70 1.14 18.74
C ARG A 145 4.55 0.02 18.17
N VAL A 146 4.96 0.12 16.90
CA VAL A 146 5.59 -0.96 16.14
C VAL A 146 7.04 -0.67 15.75
N GLY A 147 7.53 0.55 15.99
CA GLY A 147 8.86 0.99 15.56
C GLY A 147 8.93 1.33 14.07
N GLU A 148 10.15 1.48 13.56
CA GLU A 148 10.42 1.77 12.15
C GLU A 148 10.20 0.55 11.26
N GLY A 149 9.81 0.77 10.01
CA GLY A 149 9.53 -0.32 9.07
C GLY A 149 8.44 -0.03 8.05
N PRO A 150 8.08 -1.01 7.20
CA PRO A 150 6.96 -0.88 6.29
C PRO A 150 5.66 -0.66 7.08
N ALA A 151 4.94 0.41 6.76
CA ALA A 151 3.82 0.89 7.55
C ALA A 151 2.58 1.22 6.72
N VAL A 152 2.69 1.31 5.39
CA VAL A 152 1.61 1.80 4.53
C VAL A 152 1.65 1.11 3.17
N LEU A 153 0.47 0.77 2.65
CA LEU A 153 0.29 0.43 1.23
C LEU A 153 -0.58 1.47 0.54
N TYR A 154 -0.13 1.91 -0.63
CA TYR A 154 -0.88 2.81 -1.50
C TYR A 154 -1.41 2.01 -2.69
N LEU A 155 -2.73 1.90 -2.80
CA LEU A 155 -3.40 1.20 -3.90
C LEU A 155 -4.09 2.22 -4.80
N GLY A 156 -3.91 2.11 -6.11
CA GLY A 156 -4.64 2.93 -7.08
C GLY A 156 -6.09 2.48 -7.15
N GLY A 157 -7.07 3.39 -7.23
CA GLY A 157 -8.46 3.00 -7.44
C GLY A 157 -9.43 4.17 -7.50
N ASP A 158 -10.73 3.83 -7.56
CA ASP A 158 -11.80 4.83 -7.55
C ASP A 158 -12.13 5.25 -6.11
N VAL A 159 -11.52 6.35 -5.67
CA VAL A 159 -11.75 6.92 -4.33
C VAL A 159 -13.20 7.34 -4.09
N ARG A 160 -14.02 7.54 -5.14
CA ARG A 160 -15.45 7.92 -5.02
C ARG A 160 -16.32 6.80 -4.47
N ARG A 161 -15.80 5.55 -4.44
CA ARG A 161 -16.48 4.39 -3.83
C ARG A 161 -16.33 4.36 -2.30
N TRP A 162 -15.73 5.39 -1.71
CA TRP A 162 -15.48 5.50 -0.28
C TRP A 162 -16.18 6.72 0.30
N ASP A 163 -16.74 6.56 1.50
CA ASP A 163 -17.53 7.60 2.17
C ASP A 163 -16.66 8.74 2.75
N ALA A 164 -15.33 8.56 2.77
CA ALA A 164 -14.38 9.55 3.28
C ALA A 164 -14.03 10.58 2.21
N ALA A 165 -13.96 11.86 2.60
CA ALA A 165 -13.46 12.92 1.73
C ALA A 165 -11.98 12.68 1.38
N PRO A 166 -11.59 12.72 0.09
CA PRO A 166 -10.18 12.62 -0.31
C PRO A 166 -9.35 13.76 0.28
N ARG A 167 -8.15 13.44 0.73
CA ARG A 167 -7.14 14.40 1.20
C ARG A 167 -5.87 14.34 0.34
N PRO A 168 -5.09 15.42 0.25
CA PRO A 168 -3.78 15.41 -0.39
C PRO A 168 -2.86 14.31 0.16
N GLY A 169 -2.02 13.77 -0.71
CA GLY A 169 -1.01 12.79 -0.37
C GLY A 169 0.09 12.68 -1.44
N PRO A 170 1.11 11.83 -1.22
CA PRO A 170 2.31 11.76 -2.06
C PRO A 170 2.08 11.38 -3.52
N LEU A 171 0.94 10.73 -3.80
CA LEU A 171 0.53 10.29 -5.14
C LEU A 171 -0.71 11.04 -5.66
N GLY A 172 -1.10 12.15 -5.01
CA GLY A 172 -2.32 12.89 -5.30
C GLY A 172 -3.44 12.62 -4.30
N PRO A 173 -4.69 13.02 -4.62
CA PRO A 173 -5.83 12.86 -3.71
C PRO A 173 -6.05 11.40 -3.31
N ALA A 174 -6.22 11.16 -2.02
CA ALA A 174 -6.29 9.81 -1.47
C ALA A 174 -7.28 9.70 -0.31
N VAL A 175 -7.73 8.49 -0.01
CA VAL A 175 -8.58 8.15 1.14
C VAL A 175 -7.92 7.06 1.96
N LEU A 176 -8.00 7.18 3.29
CA LEU A 176 -7.63 6.08 4.18
C LEU A 176 -8.75 5.05 4.20
N VAL A 177 -8.41 3.77 4.04
CA VAL A 177 -9.40 2.69 4.15
C VAL A 177 -9.83 2.53 5.61
N PRO A 178 -11.13 2.70 5.91
CA PRO A 178 -11.67 2.54 7.26
C PRO A 178 -11.63 1.08 7.75
N GLY A 179 -11.62 0.94 9.08
CA GLY A 179 -11.64 -0.35 9.77
C GLY A 179 -10.26 -1.02 9.87
N GLY A 180 -9.18 -0.33 9.48
CA GLY A 180 -7.82 -0.70 9.85
C GLY A 180 -7.46 -0.28 11.28
N SER A 181 -6.37 -0.82 11.81
CA SER A 181 -5.79 -0.41 13.09
C SER A 181 -5.39 1.08 13.07
N ALA A 182 -5.58 1.78 14.19
CA ALA A 182 -5.09 3.15 14.35
C ALA A 182 -3.56 3.25 14.29
N HIS A 183 -2.87 2.14 14.54
CA HIS A 183 -1.40 2.04 14.61
C HIS A 183 -0.78 1.40 13.37
N GLY A 184 -1.57 1.19 12.30
CA GLY A 184 -1.07 0.63 11.05
C GLY A 184 -1.07 -0.91 11.00
N PRO A 185 -0.51 -1.51 9.92
CA PRO A 185 -0.15 -0.80 8.70
C PRO A 185 -1.41 -0.20 8.07
N HIS A 186 -1.23 0.91 7.37
CA HIS A 186 -2.32 1.73 6.84
C HIS A 186 -2.57 1.41 5.38
N LEU A 187 -3.84 1.36 4.97
CA LEU A 187 -4.19 1.14 3.56
C LEU A 187 -4.73 2.44 3.02
N VAL A 188 -4.05 2.99 2.03
CA VAL A 188 -4.39 4.26 1.39
C VAL A 188 -4.82 3.97 -0.04
N LEU A 189 -6.01 4.43 -0.41
CA LEU A 189 -6.46 4.42 -1.79
C LEU A 189 -6.17 5.76 -2.43
N VAL A 190 -5.37 5.74 -3.48
CA VAL A 190 -5.04 6.90 -4.29
C VAL A 190 -6.03 6.98 -5.44
N ALA A 191 -6.51 8.19 -5.71
CA ALA A 191 -7.33 8.48 -6.87
C ALA A 191 -6.54 8.14 -8.15
N HIS A 192 -6.80 6.95 -8.67
CA HIS A 192 -6.25 6.53 -9.95
C HIS A 192 -7.37 6.60 -10.97
N VAL A 193 -7.26 7.59 -11.86
CA VAL A 193 -8.10 7.62 -13.05
C VAL A 193 -7.55 6.53 -13.96
N GLY A 194 -8.22 5.36 -13.98
CA GLY A 194 -7.98 4.38 -15.03
C GLY A 194 -8.06 5.07 -16.40
N PRO A 195 -7.46 4.50 -17.47
CA PRO A 195 -7.52 5.12 -18.79
C PRO A 195 -8.96 5.51 -19.11
N PRO A 196 -9.22 6.75 -19.58
CA PRO A 196 -10.56 7.24 -19.82
C PRO A 196 -11.31 6.22 -20.66
N GLY A 197 -12.45 5.78 -20.14
CA GLY A 197 -13.29 4.78 -20.80
C GLY A 197 -13.49 5.18 -22.25
N THR A 198 -13.15 4.27 -23.15
CA THR A 198 -13.47 4.38 -24.57
C THR A 198 -14.98 4.54 -24.65
N ILE A 199 -15.46 5.74 -24.92
CA ILE A 199 -16.82 5.95 -25.39
C ILE A 199 -16.89 5.19 -26.71
N ARG A 200 -17.53 4.02 -26.71
CA ARG A 200 -17.91 3.38 -27.97
C ARG A 200 -19.14 4.12 -28.51
N PRO A 201 -19.13 4.56 -29.79
CA PRO A 201 -20.30 5.11 -30.44
C PRO A 201 -21.43 4.08 -30.56
#